data_AF-A0A3E0VMY2-F1
#
_entry.id   AF-A0A3E0VMY2-F1
#
_cell.length_a   1.000
_cell.length_b   1.000
_cell.length_c   1.000
_cell.angle_alpha   90.00
_cell.angle_beta   90.00
_cell.angle_gamma   90.00
#
_symmetry.space_group_name_H-M   'P 1'
#
loop_
_entity.id
_entity.type
_entity.pdbx_description
1 polymer ?
#
loop_
_entity_poly.entity_id
_entity_poly.type
_entity_poly.pdbx_seq_one_letter_code
_entity_poly.pdbx_strand_id
1 'polypeptide(L)'
;MKIMSYNLRRHAAVAELEELVLRHPVDALCLQEGEGTRMPEQIGDLQLSAATYKSELGLAIYYRPDRFTALDSHAFTLRKAMHDRVLLPGIERLLTTRLVDLQSGQDVQLASFHASPLSATNLLRRQQIAQAHVHLTELTGDVPTVMTGDFNYPLLRGRLIKQIEKAGYSLSLSDGPTYYYSKSVAYHFDFATSKGMDVQLVETLPKGLSDHRPILITAEILKRQNLREQQDPARSDADRQDAGHDPHNPVLDGVE
;
A
#
# COMPACT_ATOMS: atom_id res chain seq x y z
N MET A 1 0.64 -11.72 -4.62
CA MET A 1 1.23 -11.38 -3.30
C MET A 1 0.12 -10.95 -2.37
N LYS A 2 0.06 -11.47 -1.14
CA LYS A 2 -0.85 -11.08 -0.06
C LYS A 2 -0.07 -10.30 0.99
N ILE A 3 -0.45 -9.06 1.22
CA ILE A 3 0.21 -8.16 2.18
C ILE A 3 -0.81 -7.83 3.25
N MET A 4 -0.47 -7.96 4.52
CA MET A 4 -1.27 -7.41 5.60
C MET A 4 -0.68 -6.09 6.07
N SER A 5 -1.53 -5.10 6.34
CA SER A 5 -1.12 -3.87 7.02
C SER A 5 -1.92 -3.66 8.30
N TYR A 6 -1.24 -3.27 9.38
CA TYR A 6 -1.90 -3.09 10.67
C TYR A 6 -1.22 -2.05 11.56
N ASN A 7 -1.97 -1.01 11.95
CA ASN A 7 -1.59 -0.12 13.04
C ASN A 7 -1.86 -0.81 14.39
N LEU A 8 -0.82 -0.94 15.21
CA LEU A 8 -0.81 -1.73 16.43
C LEU A 8 -1.29 -0.98 17.67
N ARG A 9 -1.66 0.30 17.56
CA ARG A 9 -2.06 1.17 18.67
C ARG A 9 -1.01 1.16 19.78
N ARG A 10 0.14 1.77 19.51
CA ARG A 10 1.31 1.80 20.43
C ARG A 10 1.67 0.41 20.96
N HIS A 11 1.86 -0.54 20.05
CA HIS A 11 2.29 -1.91 20.34
C HIS A 11 1.26 -2.78 21.09
N ALA A 12 0.04 -2.28 21.36
CA ALA A 12 -0.99 -3.03 22.09
C ALA A 12 -1.46 -4.30 21.36
N ALA A 13 -1.50 -4.27 20.02
CA ALA A 13 -2.01 -5.38 19.20
C ALA A 13 -0.92 -6.38 18.74
N VAL A 14 0.31 -6.32 19.27
CA VAL A 14 1.37 -7.26 18.89
C VAL A 14 1.02 -8.71 19.27
N ALA A 15 0.37 -8.90 20.41
CA ALA A 15 0.06 -10.23 20.94
C ALA A 15 -0.91 -11.06 20.09
N GLU A 16 -1.68 -10.42 19.19
CA GLU A 16 -2.63 -11.13 18.30
C GLU A 16 -2.05 -11.40 16.90
N LEU A 17 -0.84 -10.92 16.59
CA LEU A 17 -0.27 -11.03 15.24
C LEU A 17 -0.05 -12.47 14.79
N GLU A 18 0.37 -13.35 15.69
CA GLU A 18 0.59 -14.76 15.37
C GLU A 18 -0.72 -15.45 14.97
N GLU A 19 -1.77 -15.29 15.77
CA GLU A 19 -3.09 -15.84 15.45
C GLU A 19 -3.68 -15.22 14.18
N LEU A 20 -3.44 -13.92 13.95
CA LEU A 20 -3.91 -13.21 12.78
C LEU A 20 -3.24 -13.71 11.50
N VAL A 21 -1.92 -13.92 11.51
CA VAL A 21 -1.15 -14.48 10.39
C VAL A 21 -1.50 -15.96 10.16
N LEU A 22 -1.77 -16.72 11.22
CA LEU A 22 -2.22 -18.11 11.10
C LEU A 22 -3.59 -18.21 10.40
N ARG A 23 -4.54 -17.34 10.78
CA ARG A 23 -5.88 -17.29 10.18
C ARG A 23 -5.88 -16.72 8.77
N HIS A 24 -4.99 -15.77 8.51
CA HIS A 24 -4.85 -15.10 7.22
C HIS A 24 -3.39 -15.20 6.74
N PRO A 25 -2.98 -16.34 6.16
CA PRO A 25 -1.62 -16.52 5.67
C PRO A 25 -1.26 -15.45 4.64
N VAL A 26 -0.22 -14.69 4.93
CA VAL A 26 0.28 -13.59 4.11
C VAL A 26 1.72 -13.81 3.68
N ASP A 27 2.12 -13.13 2.63
CA ASP A 27 3.49 -13.12 2.14
C ASP A 27 4.34 -12.05 2.83
N ALA A 28 3.69 -10.98 3.30
CA ALA A 28 4.34 -9.90 4.01
C ALA A 28 3.38 -9.19 4.97
N LEU A 29 3.97 -8.53 5.98
CA LEU A 29 3.24 -7.81 7.02
C LEU A 29 3.90 -6.43 7.24
N CYS A 30 3.12 -5.36 7.06
CA CYS A 30 3.51 -3.97 7.31
C CYS A 30 2.84 -3.48 8.61
N LEU A 31 3.65 -3.12 9.60
CA LEU A 31 3.16 -2.68 10.90
C LEU A 31 3.42 -1.20 11.11
N GLN A 32 2.49 -0.54 11.80
CA GLN A 32 2.60 0.84 12.29
C GLN A 32 2.38 0.89 13.80
N GLU A 33 2.92 1.91 14.45
CA GLU A 33 2.89 2.08 15.91
C GLU A 33 3.48 0.91 16.70
N GLY A 34 4.54 0.31 16.15
CA GLY A 34 5.29 -0.74 16.76
C GLY A 34 6.52 -0.24 17.51
N GLU A 35 6.68 -0.60 18.78
CA GLU A 35 7.96 -0.42 19.48
C GLU A 35 9.02 -1.39 18.92
N GLY A 36 9.98 -0.89 18.15
CA GLY A 36 10.95 -1.70 17.40
C GLY A 36 11.80 -2.64 18.26
N THR A 37 12.20 -2.20 19.46
CA THR A 37 12.98 -3.00 20.43
C THR A 37 12.22 -4.20 20.99
N ARG A 38 10.90 -4.23 20.82
CA ARG A 38 10.01 -5.29 21.30
C ARG A 38 9.35 -6.05 20.15
N MET A 39 9.66 -5.72 18.90
CA MET A 39 9.16 -6.49 17.78
C MET A 39 9.81 -7.88 17.78
N PRO A 40 9.02 -8.96 17.66
CA PRO A 40 9.59 -10.29 17.56
C PRO A 40 10.38 -10.43 16.26
N GLU A 41 11.44 -11.24 16.26
CA GLU A 41 12.20 -11.52 15.02
C GLU A 41 11.39 -12.35 14.02
N GLN A 42 10.36 -13.07 14.51
CA GLN A 42 9.51 -13.95 13.72
C GLN A 42 8.05 -13.88 14.19
N ILE A 43 7.11 -13.92 13.24
CA ILE A 43 5.66 -14.02 13.49
C ILE A 43 5.12 -15.13 12.60
N GLY A 44 4.83 -16.30 13.18
CA GLY A 44 4.51 -17.50 12.40
C GLY A 44 5.62 -17.80 11.40
N ASP A 45 5.27 -17.92 10.12
CA ASP A 45 6.24 -18.17 9.04
C ASP A 45 6.90 -16.90 8.49
N LEU A 46 6.64 -15.72 9.08
CA LEU A 46 7.20 -14.45 8.62
C LEU A 46 8.43 -14.06 9.42
N GLN A 47 9.48 -13.62 8.72
CA GLN A 47 10.72 -13.11 9.31
C GLN A 47 10.74 -11.58 9.25
N LEU A 48 11.24 -10.94 10.32
CA LEU A 48 11.46 -9.50 10.36
C LEU A 48 12.52 -9.09 9.34
N SER A 49 12.15 -8.24 8.39
CA SER A 49 13.08 -7.60 7.46
C SER A 49 13.75 -6.38 8.10
N ALA A 50 12.92 -5.47 8.62
CA ALA A 50 13.39 -4.23 9.21
C ALA A 50 12.36 -3.64 10.18
N ALA A 51 12.86 -2.87 11.13
CA ALA A 51 12.05 -2.05 12.03
C ALA A 51 12.72 -0.68 12.28
N THR A 52 11.94 0.30 12.71
CA THR A 52 12.45 1.60 13.16
C THR A 52 12.54 1.64 14.68
N TYR A 53 13.56 2.31 15.21
CA TYR A 53 13.88 2.27 16.65
C TYR A 53 13.89 3.64 17.33
N LYS A 54 13.60 4.72 16.59
CA LYS A 54 13.69 6.10 17.11
C LYS A 54 12.47 6.56 17.90
N SER A 55 11.37 5.81 17.86
CA SER A 55 10.13 6.15 18.58
C SER A 55 9.28 4.91 18.86
N GLU A 56 8.37 5.03 19.84
CA GLU A 56 7.31 4.05 20.11
C GLU A 56 6.25 3.97 19.00
N LEU A 57 6.25 4.95 18.08
CA LEU A 57 5.37 4.99 16.91
C LEU A 57 6.07 4.42 15.67
N GLY A 58 6.85 3.36 15.88
CA GLY A 58 7.71 2.78 14.87
C GLY A 58 6.97 1.97 13.81
N LEU A 59 7.70 1.60 12.78
CA LEU A 59 7.29 0.76 11.66
C LEU A 59 8.05 -0.55 11.70
N ALA A 60 7.43 -1.62 11.20
CA ALA A 60 8.13 -2.88 10.94
C ALA A 60 7.61 -3.50 9.63
N ILE A 61 8.48 -4.24 8.95
CA ILE A 61 8.15 -5.04 7.77
C ILE A 61 8.62 -6.47 8.01
N TYR A 62 7.72 -7.43 7.84
CA TYR A 62 8.03 -8.85 7.79
C TYR A 62 7.72 -9.42 6.42
N TYR A 63 8.40 -10.50 6.05
CA TYR A 63 8.21 -11.20 4.78
C TYR A 63 8.29 -12.71 4.99
N ARG A 64 7.74 -13.48 4.05
CA ARG A 64 7.81 -14.94 4.06
C ARG A 64 9.09 -15.41 3.34
N PRO A 65 10.05 -16.03 4.05
CA PRO A 65 11.38 -16.31 3.50
C PRO A 65 11.42 -17.49 2.52
N ASP A 66 10.41 -18.36 2.51
CA ASP A 66 10.27 -19.44 1.51
C ASP A 66 9.88 -18.91 0.12
N ARG A 67 9.34 -17.69 0.04
CA ARG A 67 8.87 -17.05 -1.19
C ARG A 67 9.68 -15.83 -1.56
N PHE A 68 10.21 -15.08 -0.59
CA PHE A 68 10.94 -13.84 -0.85
C PHE A 68 12.33 -13.84 -0.22
N THR A 69 13.29 -13.20 -0.88
CA THR A 69 14.55 -12.79 -0.26
C THR A 69 14.56 -11.28 -0.06
N ALA A 70 14.80 -10.81 1.16
CA ALA A 70 15.01 -9.39 1.43
C ALA A 70 16.43 -8.97 1.05
N LEU A 71 16.56 -7.87 0.29
CA LEU A 71 17.85 -7.34 -0.16
C LEU A 71 18.34 -6.19 0.70
N ASP A 72 17.56 -5.11 0.72
CA ASP A 72 17.89 -3.86 1.41
C ASP A 72 16.63 -3.25 2.02
N SER A 73 16.82 -2.48 3.09
CA SER A 73 15.76 -1.77 3.78
C SER A 73 16.17 -0.36 4.15
N HIS A 74 15.23 0.58 4.02
CA HIS A 74 15.48 2.00 4.23
C HIS A 74 14.34 2.66 5.01
N ALA A 75 14.69 3.47 6.00
CA ALA A 75 13.75 4.26 6.79
C ALA A 75 13.94 5.76 6.51
N PHE A 76 12.83 6.47 6.35
CA PHE A 76 12.84 7.90 6.03
C PHE A 76 12.01 8.70 7.02
N THR A 77 12.60 9.81 7.49
CA THR A 77 11.85 10.88 8.15
C THR A 77 11.20 11.76 7.10
N LEU A 78 9.89 11.98 7.21
CA LEU A 78 9.16 12.83 6.28
C LEU A 78 8.90 14.22 6.87
N ARG A 79 8.47 15.16 6.01
CA ARG A 79 8.19 16.55 6.38
C ARG A 79 7.40 16.64 7.69
N LYS A 80 7.93 17.40 8.66
CA LYS A 80 7.29 17.60 9.97
C LYS A 80 6.14 18.61 9.88
N ALA A 81 5.16 18.48 10.77
CA ALA A 81 4.20 19.56 10.99
C ALA A 81 4.94 20.79 11.56
N MET A 82 4.41 21.99 11.31
CA MET A 82 5.02 23.23 11.83
C MET A 82 5.15 23.20 13.36
N HIS A 83 4.18 22.62 14.08
CA HIS A 83 4.22 22.45 15.53
C HIS A 83 5.21 21.36 16.00
N ASP A 84 5.50 20.36 15.15
CA ASP A 84 6.43 19.26 15.46
C ASP A 84 7.90 19.61 15.22
N ARG A 85 8.20 20.71 14.48
CA ARG A 85 9.59 21.11 14.15
C ARG A 85 10.44 21.40 15.38
N VAL A 86 9.82 21.73 16.51
CA VAL A 86 10.49 22.14 17.75
C VAL A 86 10.48 21.04 18.83
N LEU A 87 9.49 20.13 18.80
CA LEU A 87 9.18 19.27 19.96
C LEU A 87 9.39 17.77 19.74
N LEU A 88 9.38 17.26 18.50
CA LEU A 88 9.53 15.82 18.26
C LEU A 88 10.81 15.50 17.49
N PRO A 89 11.62 14.52 17.96
CA PRO A 89 12.72 13.97 17.16
C PRO A 89 12.18 13.43 15.83
N GLY A 90 13.04 13.31 14.82
CA GLY A 90 12.63 12.89 13.47
C GLY A 90 12.00 11.50 13.46
N ILE A 91 10.67 11.42 13.60
CA ILE A 91 9.92 10.18 13.49
C ILE A 91 10.01 9.68 12.05
N GLU A 92 10.47 8.45 11.90
CA GLU A 92 10.48 7.72 10.64
C GLU A 92 9.04 7.36 10.30
N ARG A 93 8.58 7.83 9.14
CA ARG A 93 7.18 7.71 8.70
C ARG A 93 7.02 6.85 7.45
N LEU A 94 8.14 6.39 6.90
CA LEU A 94 8.23 5.47 5.79
C LEU A 94 9.35 4.49 6.09
N LEU A 95 9.04 3.20 6.00
CA LEU A 95 9.99 2.10 6.00
C LEU A 95 9.75 1.30 4.73
N THR A 96 10.80 0.91 4.02
CA THR A 96 10.68 0.09 2.82
C THR A 96 11.71 -1.02 2.81
N THR A 97 11.35 -2.13 2.18
CA THR A 97 12.23 -3.26 1.90
C THR A 97 12.10 -3.63 0.42
N ARG A 98 13.22 -3.83 -0.26
CA ARG A 98 13.27 -4.49 -1.57
C ARG A 98 13.31 -6.00 -1.38
N LEU A 99 12.36 -6.69 -2.00
CA LEU A 99 12.21 -8.14 -1.97
C LEU A 99 12.41 -8.71 -3.36
N VAL A 100 13.04 -9.89 -3.46
CA VAL A 100 13.04 -10.70 -4.68
C VAL A 100 12.00 -11.80 -4.52
N ASP A 101 11.00 -11.87 -5.41
CA ASP A 101 10.06 -12.99 -5.45
C ASP A 101 10.76 -14.21 -6.07
N LEU A 102 10.99 -15.24 -5.28
CA LEU A 102 11.68 -16.46 -5.69
C LEU A 102 10.91 -17.27 -6.74
N GLN A 103 9.59 -17.06 -6.87
CA GLN A 103 8.78 -17.75 -7.86
C GLN A 103 8.92 -17.12 -9.25
N SER A 104 9.02 -15.79 -9.33
CA SER A 104 9.10 -15.06 -10.60
C SER A 104 10.51 -14.59 -10.97
N GLY A 105 11.42 -14.55 -9.99
CA GLY A 105 12.74 -13.94 -10.11
C GLY A 105 12.69 -12.41 -10.25
N GLN A 106 11.55 -11.78 -9.96
CA GLN A 106 11.36 -10.34 -10.08
C GLN A 106 11.42 -9.64 -8.73
N ASP A 107 11.93 -8.42 -8.77
CA ASP A 107 11.98 -7.57 -7.59
C ASP A 107 10.63 -6.88 -7.35
N VAL A 108 10.29 -6.70 -6.08
CA VAL A 108 9.15 -5.93 -5.60
C VAL A 108 9.61 -5.06 -4.43
N GLN A 109 9.19 -3.80 -4.41
CA GLN A 109 9.42 -2.91 -3.29
C GLN A 109 8.16 -2.87 -2.42
N LEU A 110 8.31 -3.26 -1.15
CA LEU A 110 7.25 -3.16 -0.16
C LEU A 110 7.54 -1.99 0.78
N ALA A 111 6.52 -1.22 1.13
CA ALA A 111 6.66 -0.10 2.07
C ALA A 111 5.53 -0.04 3.10
N SER A 112 5.91 0.22 4.35
CA SER A 112 5.02 0.58 5.46
C SER A 112 5.07 2.10 5.66
N PHE A 113 3.91 2.74 5.74
CA PHE A 113 3.77 4.19 5.87
C PHE A 113 2.89 4.55 7.07
N HIS A 114 3.28 5.59 7.81
CA HIS A 114 2.46 6.15 8.88
C HIS A 114 2.50 7.68 8.82
N ALA A 115 1.41 8.28 8.36
CA ALA A 115 1.33 9.73 8.19
C ALA A 115 1.29 10.46 9.54
N SER A 116 1.38 11.80 9.48
CA SER A 116 1.16 12.62 10.68
C SER A 116 -0.27 12.46 11.23
N PRO A 117 -0.43 12.52 12.58
CA PRO A 117 -1.72 12.33 13.23
C PRO A 117 -2.76 13.38 12.82
N LEU A 118 -4.03 13.16 13.18
CA LEU A 118 -5.16 14.02 12.79
C LEU A 118 -5.03 15.49 13.22
N SER A 119 -4.20 15.82 14.21
CA SER A 119 -3.85 17.20 14.58
C SER A 119 -3.10 17.95 13.48
N ALA A 120 -2.46 17.23 12.55
CA ALA A 120 -1.86 17.81 11.36
C ALA A 120 -2.89 18.03 10.24
N THR A 121 -2.55 18.91 9.30
CA THR A 121 -3.43 19.23 8.17
C THR A 121 -3.39 18.14 7.08
N ASN A 122 -4.48 18.01 6.32
CA ASN A 122 -4.49 17.18 5.10
C ASN A 122 -3.44 17.63 4.08
N LEU A 123 -3.09 18.92 4.05
CA LEU A 123 -2.02 19.41 3.18
C LEU A 123 -0.67 18.78 3.55
N LEU A 124 -0.34 18.71 4.85
CA LEU A 124 0.89 18.07 5.31
C LEU A 124 0.90 16.58 4.94
N ARG A 125 -0.17 15.84 5.25
CA ARG A 125 -0.23 14.41 4.92
C ARG A 125 -0.06 14.16 3.43
N ARG A 126 -0.72 14.94 2.58
CA ARG A 126 -0.50 14.90 1.13
C ARG A 126 0.96 15.16 0.75
N GLN A 127 1.62 16.14 1.36
CA GLN A 127 3.03 16.40 1.11
C GLN A 127 3.93 15.23 1.55
N GLN A 128 3.61 14.59 2.68
CA GLN A 128 4.32 13.40 3.15
C GLN A 128 4.15 12.22 2.19
N ILE A 129 2.94 12.00 1.68
CA ILE A 129 2.67 10.93 0.70
C ILE A 129 3.46 11.16 -0.59
N ALA A 130 3.46 12.38 -1.14
CA ALA A 130 4.28 12.67 -2.33
C ALA A 130 5.77 12.54 -2.05
N GLN A 131 6.25 12.99 -0.88
CA GLN A 131 7.66 12.82 -0.51
C GLN A 131 8.01 11.32 -0.42
N ALA A 132 7.13 10.50 0.14
CA ALA A 132 7.32 9.06 0.20
C ALA A 132 7.41 8.44 -1.20
N HIS A 133 6.51 8.80 -2.13
CA HIS A 133 6.57 8.32 -3.52
C HIS A 133 7.85 8.74 -4.24
N VAL A 134 8.37 9.94 -3.98
CA VAL A 134 9.67 10.38 -4.50
C VAL A 134 10.79 9.50 -3.97
N HIS A 135 10.88 9.30 -2.64
CA HIS A 135 11.92 8.47 -2.05
C HIS A 135 11.88 7.02 -2.54
N LEU A 136 10.68 6.43 -2.66
CA LEU A 136 10.51 5.07 -3.18
C LEU A 136 11.01 4.96 -4.63
N THR A 137 10.64 5.93 -5.48
CA THR A 137 11.06 5.97 -6.88
C THR A 137 12.56 6.24 -7.04
N GLU A 138 13.15 7.11 -6.23
CA GLU A 138 14.59 7.38 -6.25
C GLU A 138 15.41 6.16 -5.81
N LEU A 139 14.89 5.36 -4.89
CA LEU A 139 15.58 4.20 -4.34
C LEU A 139 15.62 3.02 -5.31
N THR A 140 14.50 2.72 -6.00
CA THR A 140 14.37 1.49 -6.80
C THR A 140 13.91 1.72 -8.24
N GLY A 141 13.70 2.96 -8.67
CA GLY A 141 13.30 3.30 -10.03
C GLY A 141 11.91 2.79 -10.42
N ASP A 142 11.88 1.83 -11.34
CA ASP A 142 10.65 1.24 -11.90
C ASP A 142 10.35 -0.17 -11.36
N VAL A 143 11.02 -0.59 -10.30
CA VAL A 143 10.63 -1.79 -9.55
C VAL A 143 9.14 -1.66 -9.13
N PRO A 144 8.30 -2.68 -9.35
CA PRO A 144 6.93 -2.70 -8.86
C PRO A 144 6.86 -2.44 -7.36
N THR A 145 6.07 -1.46 -6.94
CA THR A 145 6.01 -0.97 -5.57
C THR A 145 4.60 -1.04 -5.01
N VAL A 146 4.46 -1.52 -3.77
CA VAL A 146 3.26 -1.35 -2.93
C VAL A 146 3.65 -0.65 -1.65
N MET A 147 3.02 0.51 -1.39
CA MET A 147 3.09 1.20 -0.11
C MET A 147 1.74 1.12 0.58
N THR A 148 1.71 0.63 1.81
CA THR A 148 0.51 0.48 2.62
C THR A 148 0.75 0.95 4.06
N GLY A 149 -0.32 1.19 4.81
CA GLY A 149 -0.24 1.64 6.19
C GLY A 149 -1.33 2.62 6.54
N ASP A 150 -1.12 3.34 7.64
CA ASP A 150 -2.04 4.35 8.15
C ASP A 150 -1.71 5.74 7.57
N PHE A 151 -2.55 6.19 6.64
CA PHE A 151 -2.38 7.48 5.99
C PHE A 151 -3.03 8.63 6.76
N ASN A 152 -3.80 8.35 7.82
CA ASN A 152 -4.46 9.32 8.69
C ASN A 152 -5.20 10.43 7.92
N TYR A 153 -5.74 10.14 6.73
CA TYR A 153 -6.23 11.15 5.78
C TYR A 153 -7.77 11.22 5.76
N PRO A 154 -8.40 12.10 6.56
CA PRO A 154 -9.86 12.25 6.57
C PRO A 154 -10.36 13.10 5.40
N LEU A 155 -11.43 12.63 4.74
CA LEU A 155 -12.28 13.40 3.81
C LEU A 155 -11.57 13.95 2.55
N LEU A 156 -12.36 14.47 1.59
CA LEU A 156 -11.89 15.23 0.41
C LEU A 156 -10.74 14.55 -0.38
N ARG A 157 -10.92 13.26 -0.67
CA ARG A 157 -9.89 12.40 -1.29
C ARG A 157 -9.55 12.75 -2.74
N GLY A 158 -10.38 13.51 -3.45
CA GLY A 158 -10.11 13.84 -4.87
C GLY A 158 -8.79 14.57 -5.10
N ARG A 159 -8.35 15.43 -4.16
CA ARG A 159 -7.04 16.09 -4.25
C ARG A 159 -5.87 15.14 -3.98
N LEU A 160 -6.10 14.14 -3.12
CA LEU A 160 -5.11 13.12 -2.82
C LEU A 160 -4.94 12.21 -4.04
N ILE A 161 -6.04 11.70 -4.60
CA ILE A 161 -6.04 10.82 -5.79
C ILE A 161 -5.27 11.48 -6.94
N LYS A 162 -5.63 12.71 -7.33
CA LYS A 162 -4.92 13.45 -8.39
C LYS A 162 -3.42 13.60 -8.14
N GLN A 163 -3.02 13.74 -6.88
CA GLN A 163 -1.61 13.89 -6.53
C GLN A 163 -0.85 12.55 -6.60
N ILE A 164 -1.50 11.46 -6.18
CA ILE A 164 -0.97 10.10 -6.26
C ILE A 164 -0.82 9.68 -7.73
N GLU A 165 -1.84 9.92 -8.55
CA GLU A 165 -1.82 9.65 -9.99
C GLU A 165 -0.73 10.46 -10.70
N LYS A 166 -0.55 11.73 -10.34
CA LYS A 166 0.54 12.57 -10.88
C LYS A 166 1.94 12.00 -10.56
N ALA A 167 2.08 11.28 -9.44
CA ALA A 167 3.33 10.62 -9.09
C ALA A 167 3.52 9.25 -9.79
N GLY A 168 2.57 8.82 -10.62
CA GLY A 168 2.60 7.52 -11.30
C GLY A 168 2.13 6.35 -10.43
N TYR A 169 1.43 6.64 -9.33
CA TYR A 169 0.86 5.63 -8.44
C TYR A 169 -0.67 5.55 -8.61
N SER A 170 -1.25 4.40 -8.30
CA SER A 170 -2.67 4.20 -8.06
C SER A 170 -2.99 4.25 -6.57
N LEU A 171 -4.25 4.51 -6.21
CA LEU A 171 -4.76 4.44 -4.84
C LEU A 171 -5.86 3.38 -4.76
N SER A 172 -5.75 2.46 -3.80
CA SER A 172 -6.72 1.40 -3.54
C SER A 172 -7.18 1.49 -2.09
N LEU A 173 -8.45 1.87 -1.90
CA LEU A 173 -9.06 1.99 -0.57
C LEU A 173 -9.47 0.62 -0.03
N SER A 174 -9.46 0.49 1.29
CA SER A 174 -10.09 -0.61 1.99
C SER A 174 -11.59 -0.68 1.70
N ASP A 175 -12.12 -1.90 1.58
CA ASP A 175 -13.55 -2.19 1.33
C ASP A 175 -14.49 -1.78 2.48
N GLY A 176 -13.93 -1.50 3.67
CA GLY A 176 -14.63 -1.07 4.85
C GLY A 176 -13.81 -0.08 5.67
N PRO A 177 -14.44 0.62 6.63
CA PRO A 177 -13.72 1.54 7.49
C PRO A 177 -12.77 0.78 8.40
N THR A 178 -11.59 1.36 8.58
CA THR A 178 -10.48 0.77 9.34
C THR A 178 -10.36 1.40 10.73
N TYR A 179 -10.87 2.61 10.92
CA TYR A 179 -10.84 3.31 12.21
C TYR A 179 -12.22 3.85 12.58
N TYR A 180 -12.62 3.69 13.85
CA TYR A 180 -13.88 4.21 14.38
C TYR A 180 -13.62 5.36 15.36
N TYR A 181 -13.94 6.58 14.96
CA TYR A 181 -13.87 7.76 15.84
C TYR A 181 -15.01 7.77 16.86
N SER A 182 -16.21 7.32 16.44
CA SER A 182 -17.36 7.11 17.30
C SER A 182 -18.20 5.94 16.76
N LYS A 183 -19.29 5.58 17.47
CA LYS A 183 -20.22 4.53 16.99
C LYS A 183 -20.81 4.83 15.61
N SER A 184 -20.85 6.09 15.19
CA SER A 184 -21.47 6.53 13.94
C SER A 184 -20.50 7.17 12.95
N VAL A 185 -19.23 7.36 13.36
CA VAL A 185 -18.21 8.01 12.54
C VAL A 185 -17.02 7.08 12.40
N ALA A 186 -16.79 6.63 11.17
CA ALA A 186 -15.71 5.73 10.83
C ALA A 186 -14.97 6.22 9.58
N TYR A 187 -13.68 5.90 9.48
CA TYR A 187 -12.78 6.39 8.44
C TYR A 187 -11.99 5.23 7.82
N HIS A 188 -11.59 5.41 6.56
CA HIS A 188 -10.64 4.53 5.86
C HIS A 188 -9.29 5.22 5.90
N PHE A 189 -8.57 5.06 7.01
CA PHE A 189 -7.23 5.62 7.17
C PHE A 189 -6.17 4.70 6.61
N ASP A 190 -6.45 3.40 6.61
CA ASP A 190 -5.55 2.38 6.13
C ASP A 190 -5.91 2.02 4.69
N PHE A 191 -4.95 2.17 3.78
CA PHE A 191 -5.13 1.86 2.36
C PHE A 191 -3.79 1.52 1.70
N ALA A 192 -3.81 1.26 0.40
CA ALA A 192 -2.61 1.01 -0.39
C ALA A 192 -2.45 2.05 -1.51
N THR A 193 -1.20 2.35 -1.84
CA THR A 193 -0.83 3.01 -3.09
C THR A 193 0.18 2.13 -3.82
N SER A 194 0.14 2.09 -5.14
CA SER A 194 1.00 1.17 -5.89
C SER A 194 1.46 1.71 -7.23
N LYS A 195 2.64 1.27 -7.70
CA LYS A 195 3.21 1.59 -9.01
C LYS A 195 3.70 0.27 -9.64
N GLY A 196 3.32 -0.02 -10.88
CA GLY A 196 3.72 -1.28 -11.54
C GLY A 196 3.10 -2.55 -10.92
N MET A 197 2.15 -2.39 -10.01
CA MET A 197 1.40 -3.46 -9.36
C MET A 197 -0.09 -3.24 -9.58
N ASP A 198 -0.82 -4.32 -9.75
CA ASP A 198 -2.28 -4.34 -9.76
C ASP A 198 -2.76 -4.74 -8.36
N VAL A 199 -3.43 -3.81 -7.66
CA VAL A 199 -4.04 -4.09 -6.35
C VAL A 199 -5.51 -4.42 -6.57
N GLN A 200 -5.81 -5.71 -6.56
CA GLN A 200 -7.13 -6.25 -6.87
C GLN A 200 -8.14 -5.97 -5.76
N LEU A 201 -7.71 -6.12 -4.50
CA LEU A 201 -8.57 -6.00 -3.32
C LEU A 201 -7.78 -5.51 -2.12
N VAL A 202 -8.41 -4.64 -1.32
CA VAL A 202 -7.98 -4.27 0.04
C VAL A 202 -9.12 -4.63 0.98
N GLU A 203 -9.07 -5.83 1.53
CA GLU A 203 -10.10 -6.37 2.43
C GLU A 203 -9.87 -5.87 3.86
N THR A 204 -10.92 -5.46 4.55
CA THR A 204 -10.86 -5.03 5.94
C THR A 204 -11.18 -6.18 6.88
N LEU A 205 -10.20 -6.63 7.66
CA LEU A 205 -10.35 -7.77 8.56
C LEU A 205 -11.14 -7.40 9.83
N PRO A 206 -11.63 -8.39 10.61
CA PRO A 206 -12.31 -8.12 11.87
C PRO A 206 -11.45 -7.31 12.85
N LYS A 207 -12.11 -6.54 13.72
CA LYS A 207 -11.42 -5.74 14.74
C LYS A 207 -10.74 -6.63 15.77
N GLY A 208 -9.50 -6.30 16.11
CA GLY A 208 -8.72 -6.91 17.18
C GLY A 208 -8.50 -5.96 18.37
N LEU A 209 -7.32 -6.07 18.99
CA LEU A 209 -6.89 -5.27 20.15
C LEU A 209 -6.56 -3.81 19.82
N SER A 210 -6.31 -3.49 18.55
CA SER A 210 -6.10 -2.13 18.07
C SER A 210 -7.42 -1.34 17.96
N ASP A 211 -7.31 -0.02 17.91
CA ASP A 211 -8.38 0.87 17.47
C ASP A 211 -8.52 0.92 15.95
N HIS A 212 -7.52 0.40 15.23
CA HIS A 212 -7.58 0.11 13.81
C HIS A 212 -8.02 -1.34 13.55
N ARG A 213 -8.55 -1.58 12.35
CA ARG A 213 -8.77 -2.92 11.79
C ARG A 213 -7.63 -3.23 10.82
N PRO A 214 -7.06 -4.44 10.84
CA PRO A 214 -6.08 -4.84 9.85
C PRO A 214 -6.69 -4.82 8.45
N ILE A 215 -5.87 -4.55 7.44
CA ILE A 215 -6.24 -4.69 6.03
C ILE A 215 -5.41 -5.78 5.35
N LEU A 216 -6.05 -6.57 4.48
CA LEU A 216 -5.42 -7.59 3.66
C LEU A 216 -5.46 -7.15 2.19
N ILE A 217 -4.28 -6.92 1.63
CA ILE A 217 -4.08 -6.47 0.25
C ILE A 217 -3.70 -7.67 -0.61
N THR A 218 -4.42 -7.87 -1.70
CA THR A 218 -4.03 -8.81 -2.76
C THR A 218 -3.52 -8.03 -3.95
N ALA A 219 -2.25 -8.26 -4.32
CA ALA A 219 -1.59 -7.54 -5.39
C ALA A 219 -0.75 -8.44 -6.30
N GLU A 220 -0.67 -8.09 -7.58
CA GLU A 220 0.12 -8.80 -8.59
C GLU A 220 0.99 -7.82 -9.37
N ILE A 221 2.14 -8.29 -9.86
CA ILE A 221 2.98 -7.47 -10.74
C ILE A 221 2.24 -7.27 -12.07
N LEU A 222 2.12 -6.03 -12.53
CA LEU A 222 1.57 -5.75 -13.85
C LEU A 222 2.50 -6.30 -14.92
N LYS A 223 2.01 -7.25 -15.73
CA LYS A 223 2.74 -7.72 -16.91
C LYS A 223 2.93 -6.53 -17.87
N ARG A 224 4.10 -6.46 -18.53
CA ARG A 224 4.48 -5.34 -19.43
C ARG A 224 3.46 -4.97 -20.51
N GLN A 225 2.54 -5.87 -20.88
CA GLN A 225 1.44 -5.57 -21.80
C GLN A 225 0.42 -4.60 -21.18
N ASN A 226 0.12 -4.72 -19.89
CA ASN A 226 -0.89 -3.91 -19.18
C ASN A 226 -0.37 -2.51 -18.80
N LEU A 227 0.95 -2.32 -18.73
CA LEU A 227 1.59 -1.03 -18.47
C LEU A 227 1.29 0.02 -19.56
N ARG A 228 1.05 -0.43 -20.81
CA ARG A 228 0.68 0.47 -21.92
C ARG A 228 -0.77 0.93 -21.84
N GLU A 229 -1.67 0.10 -21.32
CA GLU A 229 -3.10 0.43 -21.18
C GLU A 229 -3.36 1.40 -20.03
N GLN A 230 -2.61 1.30 -18.93
CA GLN A 230 -2.70 2.29 -17.83
C GLN A 230 -2.07 3.65 -18.17
N GLN A 231 -1.12 3.69 -19.10
CA GLN A 231 -0.50 4.94 -19.55
C GLN A 231 -1.34 5.68 -20.61
N ASP A 232 -2.31 5.00 -21.25
CA ASP A 232 -3.11 5.58 -22.32
C ASP A 232 -4.49 4.90 -22.46
N PRO A 233 -5.47 5.17 -21.54
CA PRO A 233 -6.78 4.51 -21.54
C PRO A 233 -7.63 4.83 -22.78
N ALA A 234 -7.22 5.78 -23.62
CA ALA A 234 -7.93 6.18 -24.84
C ALA A 234 -7.71 5.23 -26.03
N ARG A 235 -6.76 4.29 -25.96
CA ARG A 235 -6.48 3.35 -27.07
C ARG A 235 -7.27 2.05 -27.02
N SER A 236 -7.75 1.61 -25.85
CA SER A 236 -8.42 0.31 -25.72
C SER A 236 -9.81 0.26 -26.38
N ASP A 237 -10.43 1.41 -26.61
CA ASP A 237 -11.73 1.50 -27.29
C ASP A 237 -11.62 1.59 -28.82
N ALA A 238 -10.48 2.03 -29.36
CA ALA A 238 -10.27 2.14 -30.80
C ALA A 238 -10.03 0.77 -31.47
N ASP A 239 -9.34 -0.15 -30.78
CA ASP A 239 -9.05 -1.50 -31.30
C ASP A 239 -10.25 -2.47 -31.20
N ARG A 240 -11.34 -2.08 -30.50
CA ARG A 240 -12.56 -2.90 -30.40
C ARG A 240 -13.62 -2.57 -31.45
N GLN A 241 -13.46 -1.50 -32.24
CA GLN A 241 -14.47 -1.06 -33.20
C GLN A 241 -14.15 -1.36 -34.68
N ASP A 242 -13.00 -1.95 -35.00
CA ASP A 242 -12.60 -2.18 -36.40
C ASP A 242 -12.81 -3.62 -36.91
N ALA A 243 -13.73 -4.36 -36.29
CA ALA A 243 -14.18 -5.66 -36.78
C ALA A 243 -15.62 -5.59 -37.30
N GLY A 244 -15.78 -5.01 -38.50
CA GLY A 244 -16.77 -5.46 -39.49
C GLY A 244 -18.10 -4.71 -39.56
N HIS A 245 -18.15 -3.67 -40.38
CA HIS A 245 -19.32 -3.42 -41.24
C HIS A 245 -18.95 -2.54 -42.45
N ASP A 246 -18.77 -3.16 -43.62
CA ASP A 246 -18.65 -2.46 -44.91
C ASP A 246 -20.03 -2.47 -45.60
N PRO A 247 -20.69 -1.31 -45.81
CA PRO A 247 -22.08 -1.24 -46.27
C PRO A 247 -22.22 -1.12 -47.80
N HIS A 248 -21.30 -1.67 -48.59
CA HIS A 248 -21.41 -1.64 -50.05
C HIS A 248 -21.20 -3.02 -50.70
N ASN A 249 -22.23 -3.86 -50.65
CA ASN A 249 -22.52 -4.77 -51.76
C ASN A 249 -24.01 -5.19 -51.76
N PRO A 250 -24.76 -5.00 -52.86
CA PRO A 250 -26.10 -5.58 -53.00
C PRO A 250 -25.97 -7.04 -53.47
N VAL A 251 -26.69 -7.96 -52.84
CA VAL A 251 -26.90 -9.31 -53.38
C VAL A 251 -28.40 -9.56 -53.52
N LEU A 252 -28.72 -10.05 -54.71
CA LEU A 252 -30.02 -10.19 -55.35
C LEU A 252 -30.86 -11.33 -54.76
N ASP A 253 -32.17 -11.13 -54.74
CA ASP A 253 -33.18 -12.19 -54.58
C ASP A 253 -33.11 -13.21 -55.72
N GLY A 254 -33.28 -14.49 -55.40
CA GLY A 254 -33.33 -15.58 -56.38
C GLY A 254 -33.67 -16.95 -55.77
N VAL A 255 -34.97 -17.19 -55.62
CA VAL A 255 -35.73 -18.43 -55.94
C VAL A 255 -34.93 -19.74 -56.09
N GLU A 256 -35.10 -20.69 -55.16
CA GLU A 256 -35.88 -21.95 -55.28
C GLU A 256 -35.97 -22.66 -53.91
#